data_AF-A0A6L3V471-F1
#
_entry.id   AF-A0A6L3V471-F1
#
_cell.length_a   1.000
_cell.length_b   1.000
_cell.length_c   1.000
_cell.angle_alpha   90.00
_cell.angle_beta   90.00
_cell.angle_gamma   90.00
#
_symmetry.space_group_name_H-M   'P 1'
#
loop_
_entity.id
_entity.type
_entity.pdbx_description
1 polymer ?
#
loop_
_entity_poly.entity_id
_entity_poly.type
_entity_poly.pdbx_seq_one_letter_code
_entity_poly.pdbx_strand_id
1 'polypeptide(L)'
;MNKFKIILPVLFLTLIFVLFSCNSERPTPPDDVQPKENALQPKEGKPSAINLDDVIGYAQQGMIKDCPFNVLDSKLEQVKAKWGNPEKVEKAGYGSYATYKNIVLGFNEKKEIFDLRSNAKELNDLTFENIEEALGEPSDIRELNDEKIYVYVLQENIELKFIIPKNKTGVDHISVFNPQRVMRESQADKDYMLEIKGTSNQLTTGAWEKMQNWRKQIILFSKGQENVYVNGPNKKMVALTFDDGPDGEVTPAIVDILDEYNVPGNFFFLGKEVVKHLDVVKAAYEKGNLILSHTYSHVDLTKLDQNAVRLEIDKTGEAIKSVTGKEPAILRTPYGETNKQVAAIAREEGYSIVLWSIDTLDWSQKETENIVKNVIENVRNGDIILMHSDSEKTETKKALPIMIEALQKRNFEIVDLETLLQIKAYK
;
A
#
# COMPACT_ATOMS: atom_id res chain seq x y z
N MET A 1 61.67 9.91 -32.86
CA MET A 1 61.58 11.36 -32.56
C MET A 1 60.78 11.54 -31.26
N ASN A 2 61.37 12.23 -30.28
CA ASN A 2 60.87 12.76 -28.99
C ASN A 2 59.84 11.94 -28.19
N LYS A 3 60.20 11.19 -27.11
CA LYS A 3 60.56 11.58 -25.72
C LYS A 3 59.59 12.55 -25.03
N PHE A 4 58.89 12.11 -23.98
CA PHE A 4 59.00 12.63 -22.60
C PHE A 4 58.44 11.64 -21.55
N LYS A 5 59.15 11.52 -20.42
CA LYS A 5 58.91 10.71 -19.21
C LYS A 5 58.23 11.57 -18.13
N ILE A 6 57.58 10.94 -17.12
CA ILE A 6 57.50 11.26 -15.65
C ILE A 6 56.70 10.06 -15.04
N ILE A 7 57.20 9.10 -14.24
CA ILE A 7 57.80 9.00 -12.88
C ILE A 7 56.83 9.28 -11.69
N LEU A 8 56.59 8.19 -10.93
CA LEU A 8 55.88 7.94 -9.64
C LEU A 8 56.50 8.70 -8.43
N PRO A 9 55.94 8.75 -7.19
CA PRO A 9 55.80 7.57 -6.30
C PRO A 9 54.60 7.54 -5.31
N VAL A 10 54.42 6.35 -4.72
CA VAL A 10 53.57 5.93 -3.59
C VAL A 10 54.23 6.33 -2.25
N LEU A 11 53.46 6.62 -1.18
CA LEU A 11 53.89 6.33 0.20
C LEU A 11 52.73 6.23 1.21
N PHE A 12 52.83 5.18 2.04
CA PHE A 12 52.00 4.79 3.19
C PHE A 12 52.81 5.13 4.46
N LEU A 13 52.21 5.70 5.53
CA LEU A 13 52.73 5.52 6.91
C LEU A 13 51.74 5.96 8.02
N THR A 14 51.59 5.07 9.00
CA THR A 14 50.91 5.14 10.31
C THR A 14 51.73 5.89 11.38
N LEU A 15 51.10 6.45 12.44
CA LEU A 15 51.61 6.39 13.83
C LEU A 15 50.60 6.81 14.93
N ILE A 16 50.91 6.39 16.16
CA ILE A 16 50.14 6.25 17.41
C ILE A 16 50.56 7.28 18.50
N PHE A 17 49.64 7.58 19.44
CA PHE A 17 49.69 8.15 20.83
C PHE A 17 50.96 8.75 21.48
N VAL A 18 50.81 9.83 22.29
CA VAL A 18 50.78 9.89 23.80
C VAL A 18 51.00 11.35 24.34
N LEU A 19 50.14 11.72 25.31
CA LEU A 19 50.14 12.71 26.43
C LEU A 19 51.34 13.63 26.74
N PHE A 20 51.06 14.86 27.24
CA PHE A 20 51.50 15.38 28.57
C PHE A 20 50.77 16.69 28.97
N SER A 21 50.31 16.75 30.23
CA SER A 21 49.74 17.93 30.91
C SER A 21 50.82 18.83 31.55
N CYS A 22 50.53 20.13 31.73
CA CYS A 22 50.98 20.90 32.91
C CYS A 22 50.12 22.14 33.19
N ASN A 23 49.83 22.34 34.48
CA ASN A 23 49.06 23.39 35.16
C ASN A 23 49.75 24.77 35.19
N SER A 24 48.98 25.85 35.37
CA SER A 24 49.23 26.85 36.44
C SER A 24 48.02 27.76 36.69
N GLU A 25 47.85 28.14 37.95
CA GLU A 25 46.67 28.75 38.58
C GLU A 25 46.57 30.29 38.45
N ARG A 26 45.40 30.82 38.85
CA ARG A 26 44.82 32.17 38.66
C ARG A 26 45.47 33.29 39.51
N PRO A 27 45.11 34.56 39.21
CA PRO A 27 44.45 35.39 40.23
C PRO A 27 43.25 36.25 39.71
N THR A 28 42.35 36.65 40.63
CA THR A 28 41.20 37.59 40.50
C THR A 28 41.30 38.67 41.61
N PRO A 29 40.47 39.74 41.67
CA PRO A 29 39.91 40.69 40.67
C PRO A 29 40.18 42.18 41.10
N PRO A 30 39.53 43.22 40.52
CA PRO A 30 38.31 43.72 41.16
C PRO A 30 37.18 44.21 40.21
N ASP A 31 35.98 44.21 40.78
CA ASP A 31 34.70 44.75 40.30
C ASP A 31 34.78 46.23 39.89
N ASP A 32 33.99 46.69 38.91
CA ASP A 32 32.60 47.14 39.17
C ASP A 32 31.84 47.60 37.90
N VAL A 33 30.53 47.31 37.89
CA VAL A 33 29.39 47.91 37.14
C VAL A 33 29.10 47.56 35.65
N GLN A 34 28.33 46.46 35.50
CA GLN A 34 27.04 46.24 34.77
C GLN A 34 26.83 46.68 33.29
N PRO A 35 26.21 45.79 32.49
CA PRO A 35 24.92 46.14 31.87
C PRO A 35 23.81 45.08 31.98
N LYS A 36 22.59 45.60 31.90
CA LYS A 36 21.27 44.98 32.14
C LYS A 36 20.87 43.86 31.18
N GLU A 37 20.12 42.93 31.76
CA GLU A 37 19.19 41.91 31.25
C GLU A 37 18.55 42.13 29.88
N ASN A 38 18.56 41.04 29.09
CA ASN A 38 17.33 40.41 28.60
C ASN A 38 17.62 38.93 28.32
N ALA A 39 17.62 38.12 29.38
CA ALA A 39 17.51 36.67 29.24
C ALA A 39 16.03 36.36 28.97
N LEU A 40 15.73 35.78 27.81
CA LEU A 40 14.45 35.13 27.56
C LEU A 40 14.29 34.02 28.61
N GLN A 41 13.40 34.25 29.57
CA GLN A 41 12.91 33.20 30.44
C GLN A 41 12.27 32.10 29.58
N PRO A 42 12.47 30.81 29.91
CA PRO A 42 11.64 29.75 29.35
C PRO A 42 10.19 30.09 29.68
N LYS A 43 9.33 30.16 28.66
CA LYS A 43 7.89 30.16 28.92
C LYS A 43 7.57 28.79 29.49
N GLU A 44 7.27 28.73 30.78
CA GLU A 44 6.65 27.57 31.40
C GLU A 44 5.35 27.25 30.66
N GLY A 45 5.39 26.25 29.79
CA GLY A 45 4.19 25.56 29.35
C GLY A 45 3.54 24.95 30.58
N LYS A 46 2.23 25.14 30.76
CA LYS A 46 1.48 24.41 31.78
C LYS A 46 1.80 22.92 31.62
N PRO A 47 2.20 22.19 32.69
CA PRO A 47 2.31 20.75 32.58
C PRO A 47 0.96 20.19 32.18
N SER A 48 0.92 19.50 31.04
CA SER A 48 -0.22 18.68 30.64
C SER A 48 -0.56 17.76 31.82
N ALA A 49 -1.85 17.67 32.17
CA ALA A 49 -2.30 16.75 33.22
C ALA A 49 -2.10 15.27 32.83
N ILE A 50 -1.75 15.01 31.57
CA ILE A 50 -1.38 13.69 31.06
C ILE A 50 0.13 13.53 31.04
N ASN A 51 0.58 12.48 31.70
CA ASN A 51 1.91 11.95 31.53
C ASN A 51 1.98 11.15 30.22
N LEU A 52 2.69 11.66 29.22
CA LEU A 52 2.82 10.96 27.93
C LEU A 52 3.56 9.63 28.07
N ASP A 53 4.48 9.51 29.03
CA ASP A 53 5.17 8.26 29.33
C ASP A 53 4.18 7.16 29.76
N ASP A 54 3.11 7.52 30.47
CA ASP A 54 2.06 6.56 30.84
C ASP A 54 1.28 6.12 29.60
N VAL A 55 0.95 7.05 28.70
CA VAL A 55 0.27 6.73 27.42
C VAL A 55 1.11 5.77 26.58
N ILE A 56 2.41 6.05 26.45
CA ILE A 56 3.37 5.22 25.71
C ILE A 56 3.53 3.86 26.40
N GLY A 57 3.67 3.84 27.72
CA GLY A 57 3.84 2.62 28.51
C GLY A 57 2.65 1.66 28.41
N TYR A 58 1.42 2.19 28.37
CA TYR A 58 0.24 1.39 28.04
C TYR A 58 0.24 0.94 26.58
N ALA A 59 0.54 1.84 25.64
CA ALA A 59 0.53 1.55 24.21
C ALA A 59 1.54 0.46 23.83
N GLN A 60 2.74 0.45 24.42
CA GLN A 60 3.75 -0.60 24.22
C GLN A 60 3.28 -2.00 24.65
N GLN A 61 2.28 -2.08 25.52
CA GLN A 61 1.62 -3.33 25.94
C GLN A 61 0.36 -3.62 25.11
N GLY A 62 0.08 -2.83 24.08
CA GLY A 62 -1.11 -2.91 23.26
C GLY A 62 -2.37 -2.43 23.99
N MET A 63 -2.24 -1.61 25.04
CA MET A 63 -3.33 -1.19 25.93
C MET A 63 -3.57 0.33 25.84
N ILE A 64 -4.73 0.77 26.32
CA ILE A 64 -5.00 2.16 26.68
C ILE A 64 -5.31 2.22 28.18
N LYS A 65 -5.11 3.40 28.79
CA LYS A 65 -5.45 3.63 30.20
C LYS A 65 -6.92 3.27 30.48
N ASP A 66 -7.18 2.71 31.67
CA ASP A 66 -8.50 2.27 32.15
C ASP A 66 -9.21 1.19 31.29
N CYS A 67 -8.52 0.60 30.32
CA CYS A 67 -8.99 -0.55 29.55
C CYS A 67 -8.25 -1.83 29.98
N PRO A 68 -8.94 -2.87 30.46
CA PRO A 68 -8.32 -4.13 30.84
C PRO A 68 -8.04 -5.06 29.64
N PHE A 69 -8.24 -4.58 28.41
CA PHE A 69 -8.06 -5.34 27.17
C PHE A 69 -6.88 -4.77 26.39
N ASN A 70 -6.34 -5.58 25.49
CA ASN A 70 -5.24 -5.20 24.63
C ASN A 70 -5.46 -5.64 23.17
N VAL A 71 -4.68 -5.06 22.25
CA VAL A 71 -4.69 -5.42 20.83
C VAL A 71 -3.79 -6.61 20.49
N LEU A 72 -3.29 -7.37 21.46
CA LEU A 72 -2.35 -8.48 21.25
C LEU A 72 -2.99 -9.86 21.39
N ASP A 73 -3.88 -10.03 22.38
CA ASP A 73 -4.56 -11.29 22.69
C ASP A 73 -6.08 -11.18 22.83
N SER A 74 -6.63 -9.98 23.09
CA SER A 74 -8.04 -9.87 23.50
C SER A 74 -9.04 -10.08 22.35
N LYS A 75 -10.25 -10.53 22.70
CA LYS A 75 -11.38 -10.74 21.77
C LYS A 75 -12.68 -10.10 22.29
N LEU A 76 -13.59 -9.79 21.38
CA LEU A 76 -14.88 -9.15 21.68
C LEU A 76 -15.71 -9.95 22.69
N GLU A 77 -15.63 -11.27 22.68
CA GLU A 77 -16.34 -12.14 23.63
C GLU A 77 -15.87 -11.90 25.07
N GLN A 78 -14.57 -11.72 25.27
CA GLN A 78 -14.00 -11.39 26.59
C GLN A 78 -14.45 -10.01 27.05
N VAL A 79 -14.54 -9.06 26.11
CA VAL A 79 -15.07 -7.72 26.36
C VAL A 79 -16.53 -7.81 26.80
N LYS A 80 -17.36 -8.54 26.05
CA LYS A 80 -18.78 -8.72 26.38
C LYS A 80 -19.01 -9.45 27.69
N ALA A 81 -18.17 -10.44 28.02
CA ALA A 81 -18.25 -11.14 29.29
C ALA A 81 -18.01 -10.22 30.49
N LYS A 82 -17.17 -9.19 30.33
CA LYS A 82 -16.80 -8.27 31.41
C LYS A 82 -17.65 -6.99 31.46
N TRP A 83 -18.01 -6.45 30.29
CA TRP A 83 -18.69 -5.15 30.16
C TRP A 83 -20.12 -5.24 29.65
N GLY A 84 -20.59 -6.42 29.25
CA GLY A 84 -21.91 -6.60 28.64
C GLY A 84 -21.92 -6.18 27.17
N ASN A 85 -23.10 -5.86 26.65
CA ASN A 85 -23.23 -5.43 25.25
C ASN A 85 -22.76 -3.97 25.07
N PRO A 86 -22.16 -3.64 23.91
CA PRO A 86 -21.77 -2.27 23.60
C PRO A 86 -23.00 -1.38 23.41
N GLU A 87 -22.82 -0.08 23.62
CA GLU A 87 -23.85 0.94 23.35
C GLU A 87 -24.17 1.02 21.86
N LYS A 88 -23.15 0.81 21.02
CA LYS A 88 -23.25 0.86 19.56
C LYS A 88 -22.21 -0.04 18.92
N VAL A 89 -22.57 -0.64 17.79
CA VAL A 89 -21.62 -1.32 16.89
C VAL A 89 -21.80 -0.76 15.49
N GLU A 90 -20.71 -0.34 14.88
CA GLU A 90 -20.68 0.19 13.52
C GLU A 90 -19.61 -0.53 12.69
N LYS A 91 -19.86 -0.66 11.39
CA LYS A 91 -18.81 -1.07 10.45
C LYS A 91 -18.08 0.18 9.97
N ALA A 92 -16.76 0.18 10.08
CA ALA A 92 -15.92 1.25 9.59
C ALA A 92 -14.50 0.73 9.34
N GLY A 93 -13.81 1.28 8.35
CA GLY A 93 -12.43 0.93 8.02
C GLY A 93 -12.21 -0.59 7.92
N TYR A 94 -11.29 -1.10 8.73
CA TYR A 94 -10.81 -2.49 8.69
C TYR A 94 -11.70 -3.52 9.40
N GLY A 95 -12.83 -3.12 9.98
CA GLY A 95 -13.67 -4.07 10.71
C GLY A 95 -14.92 -3.46 11.31
N SER A 96 -15.29 -3.95 12.50
CA SER A 96 -16.42 -3.42 13.26
C SER A 96 -15.91 -2.76 14.53
N TYR A 97 -16.55 -1.67 14.92
CA TYR A 97 -16.19 -0.84 16.06
C TYR A 97 -17.31 -0.86 17.09
N ALA A 98 -16.99 -1.32 18.31
CA ALA A 98 -17.90 -1.38 19.44
C ALA A 98 -17.59 -0.24 20.42
N THR A 99 -18.59 0.57 20.73
CA THR A 99 -18.45 1.70 21.68
C THR A 99 -18.93 1.30 23.07
N TYR A 100 -18.10 1.55 24.07
CA TYR A 100 -18.39 1.41 25.49
C TYR A 100 -17.98 2.70 26.20
N LYS A 101 -18.93 3.57 26.53
CA LYS A 101 -18.67 4.89 27.12
C LYS A 101 -17.63 5.69 26.30
N ASN A 102 -16.44 5.94 26.86
CA ASN A 102 -15.35 6.69 26.25
C ASN A 102 -14.31 5.81 25.55
N ILE A 103 -14.53 4.49 25.47
CA ILE A 103 -13.63 3.54 24.81
C ILE A 103 -14.32 2.98 23.57
N VAL A 104 -13.60 2.97 22.45
CA VAL A 104 -14.04 2.31 21.21
C VAL A 104 -13.08 1.17 20.89
N LEU A 105 -13.61 -0.01 20.62
CA LEU A 105 -12.83 -1.21 20.29
C LEU A 105 -13.11 -1.64 18.84
N GLY A 106 -12.09 -1.63 18.00
CA GLY A 106 -12.13 -2.24 16.67
C GLY A 106 -11.85 -3.75 16.76
N PHE A 107 -12.67 -4.55 16.10
CA PHE A 107 -12.52 -6.01 16.06
C PHE A 107 -12.74 -6.58 14.66
N ASN A 108 -11.96 -7.61 14.32
CA ASN A 108 -12.01 -8.27 13.02
C ASN A 108 -13.14 -9.33 12.95
N GLU A 109 -13.27 -10.03 11.82
CA GLU A 109 -14.29 -11.06 11.64
C GLU A 109 -14.17 -12.21 12.67
N LYS A 110 -12.94 -12.55 13.08
CA LYS A 110 -12.61 -13.53 14.13
C LYS A 110 -12.80 -13.00 15.56
N LYS A 111 -13.35 -11.78 15.68
CA LYS A 111 -13.61 -11.06 16.93
C LYS A 111 -12.37 -10.69 17.72
N GLU A 112 -11.19 -10.73 17.11
CA GLU A 112 -9.95 -10.27 17.73
C GLU A 112 -9.92 -8.75 17.75
N ILE A 113 -9.60 -8.17 18.91
CA ILE A 113 -9.45 -6.72 19.06
C ILE A 113 -8.17 -6.29 18.34
N PHE A 114 -8.29 -5.35 17.40
CA PHE A 114 -7.16 -4.80 16.63
C PHE A 114 -6.97 -3.30 16.84
N ASP A 115 -7.94 -2.58 17.41
CA ASP A 115 -7.88 -1.14 17.65
C ASP A 115 -8.51 -0.84 19.01
N LEU A 116 -7.83 -0.05 19.84
CA LEU A 116 -8.34 0.48 21.10
C LEU A 116 -8.23 2.00 21.06
N ARG A 117 -9.38 2.68 21.08
CA ARG A 117 -9.44 4.14 21.09
C ARG A 117 -9.85 4.67 22.45
N SER A 118 -9.15 5.69 22.92
CA SER A 118 -9.49 6.43 24.13
C SER A 118 -9.91 7.84 23.76
N ASN A 119 -11.15 8.20 24.12
CA ASN A 119 -11.70 9.54 23.99
C ASN A 119 -11.67 10.28 25.35
N ALA A 120 -10.65 10.00 26.17
CA ALA A 120 -10.50 10.59 27.49
C ALA A 120 -10.34 12.11 27.37
N LYS A 121 -11.12 12.89 28.15
CA LYS A 121 -11.23 14.35 27.94
C LYS A 121 -9.93 15.07 28.20
N GLU A 122 -9.11 14.55 29.10
CA GLU A 122 -7.78 15.06 29.39
C GLU A 122 -6.89 15.08 28.14
N LEU A 123 -7.11 14.23 27.13
CA LEU A 123 -6.30 14.20 25.90
C LEU A 123 -6.32 15.53 25.15
N ASN A 124 -7.38 16.33 25.32
CA ASN A 124 -7.49 17.65 24.69
C ASN A 124 -6.44 18.66 25.20
N ASP A 125 -5.79 18.38 26.34
CA ASP A 125 -4.69 19.22 26.86
C ASP A 125 -3.34 18.90 26.19
N LEU A 126 -3.24 17.78 25.48
CA LEU A 126 -2.04 17.35 24.77
C LEU A 126 -2.03 17.92 23.35
N THR A 127 -0.98 18.65 22.97
CA THR A 127 -0.81 19.18 21.61
C THR A 127 0.19 18.36 20.80
N PHE A 128 0.22 18.58 19.48
CA PHE A 128 1.26 17.99 18.63
C PHE A 128 2.67 18.37 19.08
N GLU A 129 2.89 19.63 19.49
CA GLU A 129 4.21 20.09 19.98
C GLU A 129 4.66 19.27 21.21
N ASN A 130 3.76 18.98 22.15
CA ASN A 130 4.08 18.14 23.30
C ASN A 130 4.41 16.69 22.92
N ILE A 131 3.74 16.17 21.89
CA ILE A 131 3.96 14.81 21.38
C ILE A 131 5.31 14.73 20.67
N GLU A 132 5.59 15.68 19.78
CA GLU A 132 6.83 15.77 19.01
C GLU A 132 8.05 15.97 19.93
N GLU A 133 7.93 16.80 20.97
CA GLU A 133 9.00 16.98 21.97
C GLU A 133 9.37 15.66 22.66
N ALA A 134 8.39 14.80 22.92
CA ALA A 134 8.58 13.57 23.68
C ALA A 134 8.90 12.33 22.82
N LEU A 135 8.31 12.23 21.62
CA LEU A 135 8.43 11.07 20.73
C LEU A 135 9.25 11.33 19.47
N GLY A 136 9.59 12.59 19.18
CA GLY A 136 10.18 13.00 17.93
C GLY A 136 9.18 13.03 16.78
N GLU A 137 9.70 13.05 15.55
CA GLU A 137 8.87 13.06 14.35
C GLU A 137 8.04 11.77 14.22
N PRO A 138 6.76 11.88 13.82
CA PRO A 138 5.90 10.73 13.58
C PRO A 138 6.43 9.87 12.41
N SER A 139 6.18 8.57 12.47
CA SER A 139 6.51 7.64 11.38
C SER A 139 5.68 7.90 10.13
N ASP A 140 4.46 8.43 10.29
CA ASP A 140 3.55 8.77 9.19
C ASP A 140 2.55 9.85 9.66
N ILE A 141 2.11 10.70 8.74
CA ILE A 141 1.10 11.74 8.99
C ILE A 141 0.00 11.60 7.94
N ARG A 142 -1.23 11.39 8.40
CA ARG A 142 -2.39 11.22 7.51
C ARG A 142 -3.38 12.34 7.72
N GLU A 143 -4.10 12.70 6.66
CA GLU A 143 -5.22 13.62 6.74
C GLU A 143 -6.50 12.91 6.27
N LEU A 144 -7.53 12.91 7.11
CA LEU A 144 -8.81 12.25 6.83
C LEU A 144 -9.94 13.01 7.52
N ASN A 145 -11.04 13.30 6.82
CA ASN A 145 -12.26 13.88 7.40
C ASN A 145 -12.02 15.09 8.34
N ASP A 146 -11.21 16.05 7.89
CA ASP A 146 -10.81 17.23 8.68
C ASP A 146 -10.00 16.94 9.95
N GLU A 147 -9.35 15.78 10.03
CA GLU A 147 -8.43 15.39 11.10
C GLU A 147 -7.02 15.19 10.54
N LYS A 148 -6.02 15.48 11.39
CA LYS A 148 -4.63 15.03 11.23
C LYS A 148 -4.38 13.86 12.16
N ILE A 149 -3.80 12.79 11.61
CA ILE A 149 -3.49 11.57 12.32
C ILE A 149 -1.97 11.41 12.32
N TYR A 150 -1.36 11.51 13.49
CA TYR A 150 0.08 11.34 13.69
C TYR A 150 0.33 9.91 14.16
N VAL A 151 1.07 9.14 13.36
CA VAL A 151 1.29 7.70 13.58
C VAL A 151 2.71 7.47 14.08
N TYR A 152 2.84 6.77 15.20
CA TYR A 152 4.10 6.32 15.76
C TYR A 152 4.13 4.79 15.80
N VAL A 153 5.08 4.18 15.09
CA VAL A 153 5.30 2.73 15.14
C VAL A 153 6.14 2.42 16.37
N LEU A 154 5.52 1.85 17.41
CA LEU A 154 6.21 1.53 18.66
C LEU A 154 6.92 0.18 18.57
N GLN A 155 6.29 -0.79 17.90
CA GLN A 155 6.78 -2.15 17.64
C GLN A 155 6.17 -2.65 16.32
N GLU A 156 6.69 -3.76 15.77
CA GLU A 156 6.22 -4.35 14.50
C GLU A 156 4.70 -4.56 14.44
N ASN A 157 4.07 -4.82 15.59
CA ASN A 157 2.65 -5.12 15.73
C ASN A 157 1.86 -4.07 16.53
N ILE A 158 2.43 -2.90 16.83
CA ILE A 158 1.77 -1.86 17.62
C ILE A 158 2.09 -0.47 17.03
N GLU A 159 1.04 0.21 16.59
CA GLU A 159 1.02 1.64 16.26
C GLU A 159 0.30 2.42 17.36
N LEU A 160 0.85 3.57 17.75
CA LEU A 160 0.17 4.58 18.56
C LEU A 160 -0.16 5.78 17.66
N LYS A 161 -1.44 6.15 17.63
CA LYS A 161 -1.95 7.23 16.78
C LYS A 161 -2.54 8.33 17.63
N PHE A 162 -2.22 9.57 17.29
CA PHE A 162 -2.82 10.77 17.87
C PHE A 162 -3.68 11.46 16.81
N ILE A 163 -4.96 11.66 17.10
CA ILE A 163 -5.92 12.25 16.18
C ILE A 163 -6.24 13.67 16.65
N ILE A 164 -5.92 14.65 15.82
CA ILE A 164 -6.10 16.08 16.08
C ILE A 164 -6.97 16.67 14.97
N PRO A 165 -8.21 17.10 15.26
CA PRO A 165 -9.04 17.83 14.31
C PRO A 165 -8.34 19.10 13.83
N LYS A 166 -8.40 19.42 12.53
CA LYS A 166 -7.71 20.59 11.93
C LYS A 166 -8.13 21.92 12.55
N ASN A 167 -9.33 21.98 13.14
CA ASN A 167 -9.86 23.14 13.84
C ASN A 167 -9.54 23.17 15.35
N LYS A 168 -8.78 22.22 15.86
CA LYS A 168 -8.34 22.12 17.25
C LYS A 168 -6.81 21.99 17.31
N THR A 169 -6.25 22.31 18.48
CA THR A 169 -4.83 22.09 18.79
C THR A 169 -4.60 20.85 19.64
N GLY A 170 -5.63 20.43 20.40
CA GLY A 170 -5.58 19.30 21.31
C GLY A 170 -5.94 17.98 20.66
N VAL A 171 -5.42 16.88 21.19
CA VAL A 171 -5.76 15.52 20.79
C VAL A 171 -7.22 15.21 21.16
N ASP A 172 -8.02 14.88 20.15
CA ASP A 172 -9.41 14.48 20.35
C ASP A 172 -9.49 13.06 20.91
N HIS A 173 -8.70 12.15 20.32
CA HIS A 173 -8.54 10.79 20.82
C HIS A 173 -7.21 10.17 20.39
N ILE A 174 -6.84 9.10 21.08
CA ILE A 174 -5.72 8.23 20.68
C ILE A 174 -6.23 6.88 20.19
N SER A 175 -5.42 6.19 19.38
CA SER A 175 -5.66 4.81 18.95
C SER A 175 -4.39 3.98 19.15
N VAL A 176 -4.51 2.90 19.91
CA VAL A 176 -3.49 1.84 19.99
C VAL A 176 -3.95 0.72 19.06
N PHE A 177 -3.18 0.48 18.01
CA PHE A 177 -3.61 -0.28 16.85
C PHE A 177 -2.62 -1.40 16.53
N ASN A 178 -3.15 -2.61 16.27
CA ASN A 178 -2.35 -3.74 15.83
C ASN A 178 -2.58 -4.01 14.33
N PRO A 179 -1.67 -3.55 13.45
CA PRO A 179 -1.80 -3.77 12.02
C PRO A 179 -1.82 -5.26 11.68
N GLN A 180 -1.12 -6.11 12.42
CA GLN A 180 -1.10 -7.55 12.16
C GLN A 180 -2.44 -8.25 12.44
N ARG A 181 -3.32 -7.68 13.27
CA ARG A 181 -4.67 -8.26 13.52
C ARG A 181 -5.74 -7.78 12.55
N VAL A 182 -5.47 -6.68 11.88
CA VAL A 182 -6.13 -6.32 10.63
C VAL A 182 -5.64 -7.25 9.51
N MET A 183 -4.33 -7.49 9.46
CA MET A 183 -3.62 -8.27 8.43
C MET A 183 -3.53 -9.77 8.70
N ARG A 184 -4.19 -10.32 9.73
CA ARG A 184 -4.21 -11.78 9.97
C ARG A 184 -5.32 -12.42 9.14
N GLU A 185 -5.05 -12.47 7.84
CA GLU A 185 -5.32 -13.65 7.02
C GLU A 185 -5.18 -14.91 7.90
N SER A 186 -6.21 -15.75 7.93
CA SER A 186 -6.07 -17.05 8.56
C SER A 186 -4.89 -17.81 7.92
N GLN A 187 -4.31 -18.79 8.60
CA GLN A 187 -3.33 -19.67 7.94
C GLN A 187 -3.91 -20.28 6.65
N ALA A 188 -5.23 -20.50 6.60
CA ALA A 188 -5.94 -20.92 5.40
C ALA A 188 -6.02 -19.83 4.30
N ASP A 189 -5.96 -18.55 4.64
CA ASP A 189 -5.86 -17.44 3.69
C ASP A 189 -4.41 -17.26 3.20
N LYS A 190 -3.40 -17.48 4.07
CA LYS A 190 -1.99 -17.55 3.63
C LYS A 190 -1.72 -18.68 2.64
N ASP A 191 -2.47 -19.77 2.76
CA ASP A 191 -2.43 -20.91 1.83
C ASP A 191 -3.40 -20.74 0.64
N TYR A 192 -4.19 -19.66 0.59
CA TYR A 192 -5.17 -19.40 -0.46
C TYR A 192 -4.52 -18.80 -1.72
N MET A 193 -3.87 -19.68 -2.48
CA MET A 193 -3.26 -19.34 -3.75
C MET A 193 -3.99 -20.05 -4.89
N LEU A 194 -4.50 -19.28 -5.84
CA LEU A 194 -5.24 -19.80 -6.97
C LEU A 194 -4.31 -20.25 -8.11
N GLU A 195 -4.69 -21.35 -8.76
CA GLU A 195 -4.15 -21.68 -10.08
C GLU A 195 -4.64 -20.68 -11.13
N ILE A 196 -3.81 -20.37 -12.13
CA ILE A 196 -4.19 -19.55 -13.29
C ILE A 196 -5.06 -20.38 -14.24
N LYS A 197 -6.32 -19.99 -14.41
CA LYS A 197 -7.30 -20.66 -15.28
C LYS A 197 -7.49 -19.93 -16.61
N GLY A 198 -8.25 -20.55 -17.51
CA GLY A 198 -8.46 -20.12 -18.89
C GLY A 198 -7.85 -21.09 -19.88
N THR A 199 -8.56 -21.35 -20.97
CA THR A 199 -8.18 -22.26 -22.06
C THR A 199 -8.30 -21.57 -23.41
N SER A 200 -7.47 -21.97 -24.39
CA SER A 200 -7.56 -21.47 -25.76
C SER A 200 -7.57 -22.61 -26.77
N ASN A 201 -8.51 -22.55 -27.70
CA ASN A 201 -8.61 -23.47 -28.83
C ASN A 201 -7.70 -23.07 -30.01
N GLN A 202 -7.00 -21.94 -29.91
CA GLN A 202 -6.10 -21.43 -30.97
C GLN A 202 -4.62 -21.75 -30.70
N LEU A 203 -4.27 -22.23 -29.50
CA LEU A 203 -2.89 -22.55 -29.15
C LEU A 203 -2.47 -23.93 -29.65
N THR A 204 -1.23 -24.03 -30.14
CA THR A 204 -0.60 -25.33 -30.43
C THR A 204 -0.36 -26.10 -29.12
N THR A 205 -0.31 -27.44 -29.19
CA THR A 205 -0.01 -28.29 -28.02
C THR A 205 1.27 -27.84 -27.31
N GLY A 206 2.35 -27.54 -28.04
CA GLY A 206 3.61 -27.09 -27.46
C GLY A 206 3.54 -25.69 -26.82
N ALA A 207 2.77 -24.77 -27.39
CA ALA A 207 2.54 -23.46 -26.78
C ALA A 207 1.71 -23.59 -25.50
N TRP A 208 0.67 -24.43 -25.52
CA TRP A 208 -0.15 -24.75 -24.36
C TRP A 208 0.66 -25.36 -23.22
N GLU A 209 1.50 -26.36 -23.51
CA GLU A 209 2.38 -27.00 -22.51
C GLU A 209 3.35 -26.00 -21.87
N LYS A 210 3.97 -25.12 -22.67
CA LYS A 210 4.85 -24.06 -22.16
C LYS A 210 4.09 -23.11 -21.24
N MET A 211 2.90 -22.67 -21.64
CA MET A 211 2.07 -21.80 -20.81
C MET A 211 1.65 -22.48 -19.51
N GLN A 212 1.27 -23.75 -19.54
CA GLN A 212 0.93 -24.52 -18.33
C GLN A 212 2.13 -24.67 -17.39
N ASN A 213 3.33 -24.88 -17.93
CA ASN A 213 4.54 -24.91 -17.13
C ASN A 213 4.84 -23.53 -16.51
N TRP A 214 4.76 -22.46 -17.31
CA TRP A 214 4.93 -21.09 -16.83
C TRP A 214 3.94 -20.75 -15.70
N ARG A 215 2.64 -21.04 -15.88
CA ARG A 215 1.59 -20.81 -14.86
C ARG A 215 1.96 -21.45 -13.52
N LYS A 216 2.47 -22.69 -13.52
CA LYS A 216 2.90 -23.38 -12.29
C LYS A 216 4.11 -22.69 -11.64
N GLN A 217 5.10 -22.32 -12.45
CA GLN A 217 6.34 -21.70 -11.94
C GLN A 217 6.08 -20.32 -11.36
N ILE A 218 5.26 -19.50 -12.03
CA ILE A 218 5.00 -18.14 -11.57
C ILE A 218 4.19 -18.09 -10.28
N ILE A 219 3.24 -19.03 -10.10
CA ILE A 219 2.53 -19.19 -8.82
C ILE A 219 3.51 -19.57 -7.71
N LEU A 220 4.39 -20.55 -7.95
CA LEU A 220 5.38 -20.99 -6.96
C LEU A 220 6.36 -19.86 -6.60
N PHE A 221 6.80 -19.09 -7.59
CA PHE A 221 7.63 -17.91 -7.38
C PHE A 221 6.90 -16.89 -6.50
N SER A 222 5.65 -16.56 -6.83
CA SER A 222 4.86 -15.54 -6.13
C SER A 222 4.65 -15.88 -4.65
N LYS A 223 4.47 -17.17 -4.29
CA LYS A 223 4.37 -17.61 -2.88
C LYS A 223 5.57 -17.20 -2.02
N GLY A 224 6.75 -17.01 -2.63
CA GLY A 224 7.98 -16.62 -1.95
C GLY A 224 8.29 -15.13 -2.02
N GLN A 225 7.39 -14.29 -2.55
CA GLN A 225 7.59 -12.85 -2.70
C GLN A 225 6.47 -12.07 -2.02
N GLU A 226 6.82 -11.15 -1.13
CA GLU A 226 5.84 -10.36 -0.36
C GLU A 226 5.08 -9.33 -1.19
N ASN A 227 5.65 -8.90 -2.33
CA ASN A 227 5.09 -7.87 -3.19
C ASN A 227 4.64 -8.41 -4.57
N VAL A 228 4.35 -9.71 -4.68
CA VAL A 228 3.87 -10.32 -5.93
C VAL A 228 2.57 -11.06 -5.69
N TYR A 229 1.49 -10.59 -6.31
CA TYR A 229 0.13 -11.08 -6.11
C TYR A 229 -0.41 -11.77 -7.37
N VAL A 230 -1.11 -12.90 -7.18
CA VAL A 230 -1.78 -13.64 -8.28
C VAL A 230 -3.30 -13.60 -8.12
N ASN A 231 -3.80 -13.54 -6.89
CA ASN A 231 -5.20 -13.43 -6.54
C ASN A 231 -5.37 -12.60 -5.26
N GLY A 232 -6.59 -12.15 -4.99
CA GLY A 232 -7.03 -11.60 -3.72
C GLY A 232 -7.48 -12.66 -2.71
N PRO A 233 -8.07 -12.25 -1.58
CA PRO A 233 -8.47 -13.16 -0.51
C PRO A 233 -9.61 -14.08 -0.93
N ASN A 234 -9.88 -15.13 -0.14
CA ASN A 234 -11.03 -16.03 -0.34
C ASN A 234 -12.37 -15.37 0.05
N LYS A 235 -12.64 -14.19 -0.51
CA LYS A 235 -13.89 -13.45 -0.40
C LYS A 235 -14.52 -13.32 -1.77
N LYS A 236 -15.84 -13.17 -1.80
CA LYS A 236 -16.65 -13.19 -3.03
C LYS A 236 -16.54 -11.86 -3.80
N MET A 237 -15.31 -11.50 -4.11
CA MET A 237 -14.88 -10.26 -4.76
C MET A 237 -13.98 -10.64 -5.93
N VAL A 238 -13.99 -9.87 -7.01
CA VAL A 238 -13.12 -10.04 -8.17
C VAL A 238 -12.67 -8.68 -8.70
N ALA A 239 -11.54 -8.64 -9.40
CA ALA A 239 -11.07 -7.45 -10.10
C ALA A 239 -11.01 -7.68 -11.62
N LEU A 240 -11.57 -6.74 -12.38
CA LEU A 240 -11.45 -6.68 -13.83
C LEU A 240 -10.21 -5.85 -14.19
N THR A 241 -9.26 -6.45 -14.90
CA THR A 241 -7.99 -5.81 -15.23
C THR A 241 -7.74 -5.80 -16.73
N PHE A 242 -7.17 -4.72 -17.24
CA PHE A 242 -6.99 -4.47 -18.67
C PHE A 242 -5.57 -4.00 -18.97
N ASP A 243 -4.84 -4.74 -19.80
CA ASP A 243 -3.46 -4.43 -20.18
C ASP A 243 -3.40 -3.70 -21.54
N ASP A 244 -2.18 -3.27 -21.91
CA ASP A 244 -1.73 -2.74 -23.21
C ASP A 244 -2.28 -1.39 -23.70
N GLY A 245 -3.39 -0.91 -23.15
CA GLY A 245 -3.92 0.41 -23.46
C GLY A 245 -3.01 1.57 -23.02
N PRO A 246 -3.47 2.82 -23.17
CA PRO A 246 -4.72 3.23 -23.81
C PRO A 246 -4.63 3.25 -25.35
N ASP A 247 -5.78 3.17 -26.01
CA ASP A 247 -5.97 3.56 -27.41
C ASP A 247 -7.13 4.57 -27.55
N GLY A 248 -7.45 5.00 -28.78
CA GLY A 248 -8.47 6.02 -29.05
C GLY A 248 -9.91 5.52 -29.24
N GLU A 249 -10.16 4.22 -29.30
CA GLU A 249 -11.46 3.64 -29.62
C GLU A 249 -11.90 2.55 -28.62
N VAL A 250 -11.06 1.53 -28.39
CA VAL A 250 -11.45 0.37 -27.56
C VAL A 250 -11.37 0.73 -26.08
N THR A 251 -10.28 1.36 -25.64
CA THR A 251 -10.11 1.79 -24.25
C THR A 251 -11.27 2.70 -23.77
N PRO A 252 -11.66 3.80 -24.48
CA PRO A 252 -12.80 4.62 -24.05
C PRO A 252 -14.11 3.85 -23.99
N ALA A 253 -14.37 2.94 -24.94
CA ALA A 253 -15.59 2.15 -24.95
C ALA A 253 -15.66 1.16 -23.77
N ILE A 254 -14.54 0.55 -23.39
CA ILE A 254 -14.46 -0.28 -22.18
C ILE A 254 -14.73 0.57 -20.93
N VAL A 255 -14.14 1.76 -20.84
CA VAL A 255 -14.38 2.70 -19.74
C VAL A 255 -15.86 3.09 -19.63
N ASP A 256 -16.53 3.35 -20.76
CA ASP A 256 -17.96 3.68 -20.79
C ASP A 256 -18.84 2.51 -20.33
N ILE A 257 -18.50 1.28 -20.72
CA ILE A 257 -19.19 0.08 -20.24
C ILE A 257 -19.04 -0.06 -18.71
N LEU A 258 -17.83 0.08 -18.18
CA LEU A 258 -17.60 -0.03 -16.73
C LEU A 258 -18.41 1.00 -15.93
N ASP A 259 -18.47 2.24 -16.43
CA ASP A 259 -19.25 3.34 -15.89
C ASP A 259 -20.77 3.06 -15.93
N GLU A 260 -21.29 2.55 -17.06
CA GLU A 260 -22.70 2.14 -17.21
C GLU A 260 -23.10 1.08 -16.17
N TYR A 261 -22.22 0.11 -15.90
CA TYR A 261 -22.46 -0.95 -14.93
C TYR A 261 -22.08 -0.56 -13.49
N ASN A 262 -21.57 0.65 -13.25
CA ASN A 262 -21.09 1.14 -11.95
C ASN A 262 -20.06 0.20 -11.30
N VAL A 263 -19.11 -0.30 -12.09
CA VAL A 263 -18.02 -1.16 -11.60
C VAL A 263 -16.66 -0.56 -11.96
N PRO A 264 -15.64 -0.68 -11.10
CA PRO A 264 -14.32 -0.15 -11.40
C PRO A 264 -13.55 -1.05 -12.36
N GLY A 265 -12.78 -0.42 -13.25
CA GLY A 265 -11.72 -1.05 -14.03
C GLY A 265 -10.34 -0.77 -13.46
N ASN A 266 -9.41 -1.69 -13.74
CA ASN A 266 -8.01 -1.56 -13.35
C ASN A 266 -7.15 -1.64 -14.62
N PHE A 267 -6.67 -0.50 -15.08
CA PHE A 267 -5.97 -0.38 -16.36
C PHE A 267 -4.47 -0.36 -16.16
N PHE A 268 -3.77 -1.36 -16.68
CA PHE A 268 -2.32 -1.41 -16.75
C PHE A 268 -1.89 -0.85 -18.10
N PHE A 269 -1.52 0.44 -18.10
CA PHE A 269 -1.19 1.15 -19.33
C PHE A 269 0.30 1.15 -19.64
N LEU A 270 0.60 1.09 -20.93
CA LEU A 270 1.94 1.28 -21.45
C LEU A 270 2.31 2.77 -21.44
N GLY A 271 3.44 3.11 -20.82
CA GLY A 271 3.86 4.51 -20.71
C GLY A 271 3.98 5.22 -22.06
N LYS A 272 4.44 4.51 -23.11
CA LYS A 272 4.51 5.05 -24.48
C LYS A 272 3.14 5.34 -25.11
N GLU A 273 2.07 4.70 -24.65
CA GLU A 273 0.70 4.92 -25.15
C GLU A 273 -0.01 5.98 -24.31
N VAL A 274 0.24 6.05 -23.01
CA VAL A 274 -0.24 7.14 -22.13
C VAL A 274 0.11 8.50 -22.72
N VAL A 275 1.36 8.70 -23.16
CA VAL A 275 1.82 9.99 -23.71
C VAL A 275 1.13 10.37 -25.04
N LYS A 276 0.47 9.42 -25.72
CA LYS A 276 -0.27 9.66 -26.97
C LYS A 276 -1.77 9.90 -26.74
N HIS A 277 -2.31 9.39 -25.63
CA HIS A 277 -3.75 9.37 -25.35
C HIS A 277 -4.05 9.96 -23.95
N LEU A 278 -3.53 11.16 -23.70
CA LEU A 278 -3.65 11.85 -22.41
C LEU A 278 -5.11 12.10 -22.00
N ASP A 279 -5.95 12.41 -22.97
CA ASP A 279 -7.39 12.63 -22.80
C ASP A 279 -8.12 11.36 -22.37
N VAL A 280 -7.82 10.23 -22.99
CA VAL A 280 -8.39 8.92 -22.64
C VAL A 280 -7.98 8.52 -21.22
N VAL A 281 -6.70 8.67 -20.88
CA VAL A 281 -6.18 8.34 -19.55
C VAL A 281 -6.85 9.20 -18.47
N LYS A 282 -6.98 10.50 -18.73
CA LYS A 282 -7.64 11.44 -17.83
C LYS A 282 -9.10 11.07 -17.62
N ALA A 283 -9.84 10.81 -18.70
CA ALA A 283 -11.25 10.44 -18.63
C ALA A 283 -11.46 9.11 -17.87
N ALA A 284 -10.62 8.10 -18.13
CA ALA A 284 -10.66 6.83 -17.41
C ALA A 284 -10.43 7.03 -15.90
N TYR A 285 -9.45 7.85 -15.52
CA TYR A 285 -9.15 8.16 -14.13
C TYR A 285 -10.27 8.94 -13.44
N GLU A 286 -10.82 9.97 -14.09
CA GLU A 286 -11.91 10.79 -13.55
C GLU A 286 -13.22 10.00 -13.34
N LYS A 287 -13.42 8.92 -14.10
CA LYS A 287 -14.51 7.95 -13.92
C LYS A 287 -14.28 6.94 -12.80
N GLY A 288 -13.22 7.10 -12.00
CA GLY A 288 -12.96 6.27 -10.81
C GLY A 288 -12.22 4.96 -11.08
N ASN A 289 -11.66 4.79 -12.28
CA ASN A 289 -10.82 3.62 -12.58
C ASN A 289 -9.40 3.80 -12.05
N LEU A 290 -8.72 2.68 -11.77
CA LEU A 290 -7.29 2.71 -11.46
C LEU A 290 -6.45 2.75 -12.73
N ILE A 291 -5.48 3.66 -12.78
CA ILE A 291 -4.48 3.77 -13.85
C ILE A 291 -3.12 3.34 -13.30
N LEU A 292 -2.66 2.18 -13.73
CA LEU A 292 -1.54 1.43 -13.19
C LEU A 292 -0.46 1.20 -14.27
N SER A 293 0.73 0.78 -13.86
CA SER A 293 1.88 0.68 -14.76
C SER A 293 1.96 -0.67 -15.46
N HIS A 294 2.14 -0.68 -16.78
CA HIS A 294 2.48 -1.88 -17.57
C HIS A 294 3.86 -1.79 -18.22
N THR A 295 4.80 -1.04 -17.61
CA THR A 295 6.09 -0.64 -18.20
C THR A 295 5.93 0.32 -19.38
N TYR A 296 7.05 0.84 -19.89
CA TYR A 296 7.02 1.90 -20.88
C TYR A 296 6.88 1.32 -22.28
N SER A 297 7.66 0.28 -22.58
CA SER A 297 7.85 -0.23 -23.93
C SER A 297 7.30 -1.64 -24.18
N HIS A 298 6.77 -2.31 -23.15
CA HIS A 298 6.29 -3.71 -23.17
C HIS A 298 7.44 -4.71 -23.42
N VAL A 299 8.52 -4.58 -22.64
CA VAL A 299 9.70 -5.45 -22.70
C VAL A 299 9.71 -6.45 -21.55
N ASP A 300 10.28 -7.62 -21.80
CA ASP A 300 10.51 -8.63 -20.76
C ASP A 300 11.60 -8.13 -19.79
N LEU A 301 11.17 -7.65 -18.63
CA LEU A 301 12.04 -7.09 -17.59
C LEU A 301 13.07 -8.09 -17.07
N THR A 302 12.83 -9.40 -17.19
CA THR A 302 13.76 -10.42 -16.70
C THR A 302 15.03 -10.52 -17.54
N LYS A 303 15.00 -9.95 -18.75
CA LYS A 303 16.14 -9.89 -19.69
C LYS A 303 16.94 -8.61 -19.59
N LEU A 304 16.52 -7.68 -18.74
CA LEU A 304 17.14 -6.37 -18.58
C LEU A 304 18.10 -6.33 -17.38
N ASP A 305 19.07 -5.42 -17.46
CA ASP A 305 19.83 -5.03 -16.26
C ASP A 305 18.98 -4.14 -15.34
N GLN A 306 19.46 -3.93 -14.11
CA GLN A 306 18.69 -3.23 -13.08
C GLN A 306 18.34 -1.78 -13.45
N ASN A 307 19.21 -1.08 -14.20
CA ASN A 307 18.97 0.31 -14.58
C ASN A 307 17.91 0.38 -15.67
N ALA A 308 17.95 -0.53 -16.63
CA ALA A 308 16.93 -0.63 -17.67
C ALA A 308 15.56 -1.02 -17.09
N VAL A 309 15.50 -1.90 -16.07
CA VAL A 309 14.25 -2.19 -15.35
C VAL A 309 13.68 -0.93 -14.69
N ARG A 310 14.51 -0.18 -13.93
CA ARG A 310 14.07 1.07 -13.30
C ARG A 310 13.57 2.08 -14.32
N LEU A 311 14.31 2.25 -15.42
CA LEU A 311 13.94 3.19 -16.48
C LEU A 311 12.56 2.89 -17.09
N GLU A 312 12.21 1.61 -17.28
CA GLU A 312 10.89 1.19 -17.77
C GLU A 312 9.77 1.50 -16.76
N ILE A 313 10.04 1.32 -15.47
CA ILE A 313 9.09 1.60 -14.38
C ILE A 313 8.90 3.11 -14.21
N ASP A 314 10.00 3.85 -14.06
CA ASP A 314 10.01 5.28 -13.73
C ASP A 314 9.35 6.11 -14.84
N LYS A 315 9.72 5.87 -16.11
CA LYS A 315 9.11 6.59 -17.24
C LYS A 315 7.61 6.40 -17.33
N THR A 316 7.13 5.21 -16.98
CA THR A 316 5.70 4.90 -16.98
C THR A 316 5.00 5.60 -15.82
N GLY A 317 5.62 5.57 -14.64
CA GLY A 317 5.13 6.30 -13.47
C GLY A 317 5.04 7.80 -13.72
N GLU A 318 6.06 8.41 -14.32
CA GLU A 318 6.08 9.82 -14.71
C GLU A 318 4.99 10.15 -15.74
N ALA A 319 4.83 9.31 -16.78
CA ALA A 319 3.80 9.51 -17.79
C ALA A 319 2.39 9.49 -17.17
N ILE A 320 2.09 8.51 -16.31
CA ILE A 320 0.79 8.41 -15.63
C ILE A 320 0.58 9.60 -14.69
N LYS A 321 1.58 9.91 -13.84
CA LYS A 321 1.53 11.03 -12.89
C LYS A 321 1.30 12.37 -13.57
N SER A 322 1.86 12.58 -14.77
CA SER A 322 1.68 13.81 -15.53
C SER A 322 0.22 14.09 -15.92
N VAL A 323 -0.61 13.04 -15.98
CA VAL A 323 -2.04 13.13 -16.35
C VAL A 323 -2.94 13.04 -15.13
N THR A 324 -2.69 12.10 -14.22
CA THR A 324 -3.56 11.80 -13.08
C THR A 324 -3.19 12.59 -11.82
N GLY A 325 -2.00 13.18 -11.77
CA GLY A 325 -1.42 13.75 -10.56
C GLY A 325 -0.94 12.72 -9.53
N LYS A 326 -1.08 11.42 -9.82
CA LYS A 326 -0.70 10.32 -8.92
C LYS A 326 0.25 9.35 -9.59
N GLU A 327 1.29 8.97 -8.86
CA GLU A 327 2.24 7.97 -9.32
C GLU A 327 1.75 6.57 -8.92
N PRO A 328 1.71 5.59 -9.83
CA PRO A 328 1.23 4.25 -9.51
C PRO A 328 2.15 3.55 -8.51
N ALA A 329 1.56 2.72 -7.65
CA ALA A 329 2.24 1.80 -6.73
C ALA A 329 1.95 0.33 -7.07
N ILE A 330 1.25 0.08 -8.19
CA ILE A 330 1.00 -1.25 -8.73
C ILE A 330 1.53 -1.33 -10.17
N LEU A 331 2.27 -2.40 -10.43
CA LEU A 331 2.87 -2.75 -11.71
C LEU A 331 2.34 -4.14 -12.13
N ARG A 332 2.05 -4.32 -13.41
CA ARG A 332 1.99 -5.64 -14.02
C ARG A 332 3.12 -5.77 -15.01
N THR A 333 3.94 -6.81 -14.87
CA THR A 333 5.07 -7.01 -15.77
C THR A 333 4.60 -7.61 -17.10
N PRO A 334 5.12 -7.14 -18.25
CA PRO A 334 4.79 -7.70 -19.56
C PRO A 334 4.97 -9.21 -19.60
N TYR A 335 4.07 -9.89 -20.31
CA TYR A 335 4.01 -11.36 -20.41
C TYR A 335 3.80 -12.09 -19.06
N GLY A 336 3.58 -11.36 -17.98
CA GLY A 336 3.60 -11.88 -16.60
C GLY A 336 4.98 -12.36 -16.14
N GLU A 337 6.04 -12.04 -16.87
CA GLU A 337 7.40 -12.49 -16.55
C GLU A 337 8.02 -11.61 -15.45
N THR A 338 8.47 -12.24 -14.37
CA THR A 338 9.19 -11.57 -13.28
C THR A 338 10.16 -12.54 -12.61
N ASN A 339 11.16 -12.01 -11.92
CA ASN A 339 12.15 -12.77 -11.17
C ASN A 339 12.54 -12.01 -9.89
N LYS A 340 13.45 -12.58 -9.09
CA LYS A 340 13.86 -11.95 -7.82
C LYS A 340 14.44 -10.55 -7.98
N GLN A 341 15.16 -10.28 -9.08
CA GLN A 341 15.71 -8.95 -9.36
C GLN A 341 14.57 -7.96 -9.64
N VAL A 342 13.63 -8.31 -10.51
CA VAL A 342 12.50 -7.45 -10.87
C VAL A 342 11.59 -7.20 -9.66
N ALA A 343 11.26 -8.24 -8.88
CA ALA A 343 10.47 -8.10 -7.66
C ALA A 343 11.16 -7.23 -6.60
N ALA A 344 12.49 -7.33 -6.47
CA ALA A 344 13.26 -6.48 -5.56
C ALA A 344 13.29 -5.02 -5.98
N ILE A 345 13.54 -4.75 -7.27
CA ILE A 345 13.51 -3.39 -7.81
C ILE A 345 12.10 -2.81 -7.65
N ALA A 346 11.05 -3.55 -8.02
CA ALA A 346 9.68 -3.09 -7.83
C ALA A 346 9.41 -2.69 -6.38
N ARG A 347 9.81 -3.51 -5.40
CA ARG A 347 9.66 -3.20 -3.97
C ARG A 347 10.44 -1.96 -3.55
N GLU A 348 11.70 -1.83 -3.98
CA GLU A 348 12.55 -0.66 -3.69
C GLU A 348 11.94 0.63 -4.23
N GLU A 349 11.36 0.57 -5.43
CA GLU A 349 10.66 1.67 -6.07
C GLU A 349 9.23 1.85 -5.53
N GLY A 350 8.79 1.10 -4.52
CA GLY A 350 7.45 1.24 -3.91
C GLY A 350 6.30 0.64 -4.72
N TYR A 351 6.58 -0.35 -5.57
CA TYR A 351 5.61 -1.08 -6.38
C TYR A 351 5.33 -2.49 -5.86
N SER A 352 4.06 -2.86 -5.91
CA SER A 352 3.60 -4.25 -5.91
C SER A 352 3.40 -4.76 -7.34
N ILE A 353 3.80 -6.00 -7.59
CA ILE A 353 3.55 -6.69 -8.85
C ILE A 353 2.24 -7.44 -8.75
N VAL A 354 1.31 -7.18 -9.67
CA VAL A 354 0.01 -7.87 -9.72
C VAL A 354 -0.12 -8.63 -11.02
N LEU A 355 -0.20 -9.95 -10.92
CA LEU A 355 -0.49 -10.88 -12.01
C LEU A 355 -2.00 -11.14 -12.08
N TRP A 356 -2.40 -12.36 -12.46
CA TRP A 356 -3.80 -12.73 -12.61
C TRP A 356 -4.01 -14.21 -12.30
N SER A 357 -5.24 -14.56 -11.94
CA SER A 357 -5.66 -15.93 -11.64
C SER A 357 -6.69 -16.46 -12.66
N ILE A 358 -7.28 -15.58 -13.47
CA ILE A 358 -8.02 -15.93 -14.69
C ILE A 358 -7.40 -15.18 -15.86
N ASP A 359 -7.00 -15.95 -16.86
CA ASP A 359 -6.58 -15.46 -18.17
C ASP A 359 -7.74 -15.67 -19.14
N THR A 360 -8.32 -14.59 -19.66
CA THR A 360 -9.38 -14.70 -20.66
C THR A 360 -8.86 -15.25 -22.00
N LEU A 361 -7.55 -15.15 -22.23
CA LEU A 361 -6.87 -15.50 -23.46
C LEU A 361 -7.43 -14.73 -24.67
N ASP A 362 -7.98 -13.53 -24.44
CA ASP A 362 -8.54 -12.63 -25.47
C ASP A 362 -7.53 -12.21 -26.55
N TRP A 363 -6.23 -12.25 -26.24
CA TRP A 363 -5.15 -12.10 -27.22
C TRP A 363 -5.01 -13.28 -28.20
N SER A 364 -5.57 -14.44 -27.87
CA SER A 364 -5.57 -15.63 -28.74
C SER A 364 -6.95 -16.00 -29.26
N GLN A 365 -8.00 -15.69 -28.51
CA GLN A 365 -9.38 -16.05 -28.84
C GLN A 365 -9.95 -15.10 -29.90
N LYS A 366 -10.72 -15.66 -30.83
CA LYS A 366 -11.34 -14.87 -31.92
C LYS A 366 -12.82 -14.58 -31.69
N GLU A 367 -13.43 -15.29 -30.74
CA GLU A 367 -14.86 -15.25 -30.47
C GLU A 367 -15.14 -14.74 -29.05
N THR A 368 -16.06 -13.77 -28.95
CA THR A 368 -16.57 -13.21 -27.69
C THR A 368 -17.00 -14.31 -26.71
N GLU A 369 -17.65 -15.37 -27.18
CA GLU A 369 -18.18 -16.45 -26.33
C GLU A 369 -17.08 -17.22 -25.60
N ASN A 370 -15.89 -17.37 -26.23
CA ASN A 370 -14.77 -18.07 -25.60
C ASN A 370 -14.14 -17.24 -24.47
N ILE A 371 -14.07 -15.91 -24.65
CA ILE A 371 -13.63 -14.95 -23.62
C ILE A 371 -14.58 -15.04 -22.41
N VAL A 372 -15.88 -14.92 -22.66
CA VAL A 372 -16.93 -15.01 -21.63
C VAL A 372 -16.86 -16.34 -20.89
N LYS A 373 -16.74 -17.45 -21.62
CA LYS A 373 -16.67 -18.80 -21.07
C LYS A 373 -15.49 -18.98 -20.12
N ASN A 374 -14.31 -18.47 -20.49
CA ASN A 374 -13.11 -18.55 -19.65
C ASN A 374 -13.32 -17.89 -18.29
N VAL A 375 -14.11 -16.82 -18.20
CA VAL A 375 -14.45 -16.19 -16.91
C VAL A 375 -15.54 -16.98 -16.18
N ILE A 376 -16.69 -17.20 -16.83
CA ILE A 376 -17.87 -17.75 -16.14
C ILE A 376 -17.60 -19.17 -15.62
N GLU A 377 -16.90 -20.02 -16.36
CA GLU A 377 -16.64 -21.40 -15.93
C GLU A 377 -15.57 -21.51 -14.85
N ASN A 378 -14.72 -20.48 -14.67
CA ASN A 378 -13.56 -20.57 -13.79
C ASN A 378 -13.58 -19.61 -12.60
N VAL A 379 -14.49 -18.64 -12.54
CA VAL A 379 -14.50 -17.63 -11.48
C VAL A 379 -14.69 -18.21 -10.08
N ARG A 380 -13.79 -17.77 -9.20
CA ARG A 380 -13.64 -18.09 -7.78
C ARG A 380 -13.50 -16.79 -7.01
N ASN A 381 -13.59 -16.90 -5.69
CA ASN A 381 -13.33 -15.82 -4.77
C ASN A 381 -11.93 -15.23 -4.97
N GLY A 382 -11.80 -13.91 -4.95
CA GLY A 382 -10.51 -13.24 -5.07
C GLY A 382 -9.89 -13.27 -6.48
N ASP A 383 -10.60 -13.73 -7.51
CA ASP A 383 -10.00 -13.80 -8.84
C ASP A 383 -9.64 -12.42 -9.39
N ILE A 384 -8.46 -12.33 -9.99
CA ILE A 384 -8.00 -11.21 -10.80
C ILE A 384 -8.10 -11.65 -12.26
N ILE A 385 -8.93 -10.97 -13.04
CA ILE A 385 -9.28 -11.35 -14.41
C ILE A 385 -8.47 -10.49 -15.39
N LEU A 386 -7.56 -11.12 -16.14
CA LEU A 386 -6.75 -10.48 -17.18
C LEU A 386 -7.52 -10.40 -18.50
N MET A 387 -7.58 -9.19 -19.04
CA MET A 387 -8.03 -8.83 -20.38
C MET A 387 -7.08 -7.75 -20.94
N HIS A 388 -7.30 -7.36 -22.19
CA HIS A 388 -6.55 -6.27 -22.83
C HIS A 388 -7.51 -5.18 -23.33
N SER A 389 -7.00 -3.96 -23.49
CA SER A 389 -7.80 -2.79 -23.88
C SER A 389 -7.26 -2.01 -25.08
N ASP A 390 -6.28 -2.54 -25.81
CA ASP A 390 -5.78 -1.92 -27.04
C ASP A 390 -6.78 -2.03 -28.22
N SER A 391 -6.44 -1.37 -29.33
CA SER A 391 -7.29 -1.29 -30.53
C SER A 391 -7.68 -2.64 -31.15
N GLU A 392 -6.98 -3.73 -30.84
CA GLU A 392 -7.29 -5.08 -31.35
C GLU A 392 -8.38 -5.78 -30.52
N LYS A 393 -8.77 -5.24 -29.36
CA LYS A 393 -9.61 -5.93 -28.36
C LYS A 393 -11.11 -5.65 -28.51
N THR A 394 -11.57 -5.62 -29.75
CA THR A 394 -13.00 -5.44 -30.07
C THR A 394 -13.88 -6.56 -29.50
N GLU A 395 -13.39 -7.80 -29.47
CA GLU A 395 -14.16 -8.93 -28.91
C GLU A 395 -14.20 -8.88 -27.37
N THR A 396 -13.12 -8.41 -26.71
CA THR A 396 -13.11 -8.14 -25.26
C THR A 396 -14.16 -7.11 -24.89
N LYS A 397 -14.23 -6.00 -25.65
CA LYS A 397 -15.28 -4.97 -25.50
C LYS A 397 -16.69 -5.56 -25.56
N LYS A 398 -16.96 -6.49 -26.48
CA LYS A 398 -18.27 -7.17 -26.60
C LYS A 398 -18.53 -8.17 -25.47
N ALA A 399 -17.49 -8.85 -24.99
CA ALA A 399 -17.59 -9.82 -23.89
C ALA A 399 -17.89 -9.16 -22.54
N LEU A 400 -17.37 -7.95 -22.32
CA LEU A 400 -17.35 -7.30 -21.02
C LEU A 400 -18.73 -7.13 -20.36
N PRO A 401 -19.77 -6.60 -21.02
CA PRO A 401 -21.11 -6.50 -20.43
C PRO A 401 -21.65 -7.86 -19.96
N ILE A 402 -21.48 -8.89 -20.79
CA ILE A 402 -21.96 -10.26 -20.49
C ILE A 402 -21.24 -10.82 -19.26
N MET A 403 -19.93 -10.57 -19.13
CA MET A 403 -19.16 -11.01 -17.97
C MET A 403 -19.58 -10.28 -16.70
N ILE A 404 -19.75 -8.96 -16.75
CA ILE A 404 -20.18 -8.15 -15.60
C ILE A 404 -21.54 -8.64 -15.09
N GLU A 405 -22.52 -8.79 -15.99
CA GLU A 405 -23.86 -9.29 -15.63
C GLU A 405 -23.82 -10.69 -15.00
N ALA A 406 -23.02 -11.59 -15.57
CA ALA A 406 -22.88 -12.95 -15.05
C ALA A 406 -22.24 -12.97 -13.65
N LEU A 407 -21.22 -12.14 -13.42
CA LEU A 407 -20.55 -12.00 -12.13
C LEU A 407 -21.50 -11.42 -11.07
N GLN A 408 -22.19 -10.32 -11.38
CA GLN A 408 -23.17 -9.68 -10.50
C GLN A 408 -24.34 -10.62 -10.17
N LYS A 409 -24.89 -11.33 -11.17
CA LYS A 409 -25.94 -12.34 -10.96
C LYS A 409 -25.50 -13.47 -10.03
N ARG A 410 -24.20 -13.77 -10.00
CA ARG A 410 -23.61 -14.75 -9.09
C ARG A 410 -23.23 -14.16 -7.73
N ASN A 411 -23.52 -12.88 -7.48
CA ASN A 411 -23.19 -12.12 -6.28
C ASN A 411 -21.69 -12.00 -6.03
N PHE A 412 -20.88 -11.86 -7.08
CA PHE A 412 -19.51 -11.36 -6.94
C PHE A 412 -19.54 -9.84 -6.87
N GLU A 413 -18.82 -9.29 -5.89
CA GLU A 413 -18.52 -7.86 -5.84
C GLU A 413 -17.36 -7.57 -6.81
N ILE A 414 -17.58 -6.71 -7.79
CA ILE A 414 -16.53 -6.29 -8.72
C ILE A 414 -15.89 -5.04 -8.11
N VAL A 415 -14.61 -5.14 -7.74
CA VAL A 415 -13.88 -4.08 -7.03
C VAL A 415 -12.58 -3.73 -7.74
N ASP A 416 -11.99 -2.60 -7.35
CA ASP A 416 -10.64 -2.25 -7.75
C ASP A 416 -9.58 -3.09 -7.02
N LEU A 417 -8.35 -3.06 -7.52
CA LEU A 417 -7.22 -3.83 -6.98
C LEU A 417 -6.78 -3.34 -5.60
N GLU A 418 -6.92 -2.04 -5.30
CA GLU A 418 -6.60 -1.50 -3.97
C GLU A 418 -7.51 -2.12 -2.91
N THR A 419 -8.81 -2.20 -3.20
CA THR A 419 -9.82 -2.82 -2.35
C THR A 419 -9.64 -4.34 -2.28
N LEU A 420 -9.41 -5.00 -3.42
CA LEU A 420 -9.26 -6.46 -3.46
C LEU A 420 -8.04 -6.94 -2.66
N LEU A 421 -6.89 -6.27 -2.86
CA LEU A 421 -5.60 -6.69 -2.31
C LEU A 421 -5.23 -5.98 -1.02
N GLN A 422 -5.96 -4.92 -0.64
CA GLN A 422 -5.64 -4.07 0.53
C GLN A 422 -4.24 -3.46 0.47
N ILE A 423 -3.81 -3.08 -0.72
CA ILE A 423 -2.54 -2.38 -1.00
C ILE A 423 -2.83 -1.04 -1.65
N LYS A 424 -1.92 -0.07 -1.54
CA LYS A 424 -2.09 1.22 -2.21
C LYS A 424 -1.97 1.08 -3.72
N ALA A 425 -2.90 1.69 -4.47
CA ALA A 425 -2.82 1.82 -5.92
C ALA A 425 -1.80 2.88 -6.38
N TYR A 426 -1.56 3.89 -5.53
CA TYR A 426 -0.68 5.02 -5.81
C TYR A 426 0.26 5.32 -4.64
N LYS A 427 1.43 5.89 -4.92
CA LYS A 427 2.46 6.26 -3.92
C LYS A 427 2.11 7.54 -3.17
#